data_AF-A0A5P1UNU5-F1
#
_entry.id   AF-A0A5P1UNU5-F1
#
_cell.length_a   1.000
_cell.length_b   1.000
_cell.length_c   1.000
_cell.angle_alpha   90.00
_cell.angle_beta   90.00
_cell.angle_gamma   90.00
#
_symmetry.space_group_name_H-M   'P 1'
#
loop_
_entity.id
_entity.type
_entity.pdbx_description
1 polymer ?
#
loop_
_entity_poly.entity_id
_entity_poly.type
_entity_poly.pdbx_seq_one_letter_code
_entity_poly.pdbx_strand_id
1 'polypeptide(L)'
;MSQKFKMFSIMLVLLVFGYLFASPYLTIYQIRQAIEQEDSAALASHIDFPSVRQSLKDQVNAQMLQDMPQAPSSERGLAAFGAILASSMLDKVVDVMVSPQGVAMLMQGKQLKDSLPLQANSDFQTPPSSESTSSTHAEKASYKGRYQSFNQFAVEIQHPHNRFPTKIILQRTGLSWKVTQIQLPIEQNR
;
A
#
# COMPACT_ATOMS: atom_id res chain seq x y z
N MET A 1 4.67 -44.01 25.02
CA MET A 1 4.38 -42.54 25.00
C MET A 1 3.13 -42.30 25.84
N SER A 2 3.24 -41.58 26.95
CA SER A 2 2.10 -41.35 27.86
C SER A 2 0.98 -40.59 27.13
N GLN A 3 -0.28 -40.90 27.44
CA GLN A 3 -1.44 -40.18 26.89
C GLN A 3 -1.30 -38.65 27.05
N LYS A 4 -0.74 -38.21 28.19
CA LYS A 4 -0.43 -36.81 28.49
C LYS A 4 0.56 -36.20 27.50
N PHE A 5 1.59 -36.95 27.09
CA PHE A 5 2.56 -36.48 26.08
C PHE A 5 1.93 -36.34 24.69
N LYS A 6 1.04 -37.26 24.31
CA LYS A 6 0.27 -37.16 23.06
C LYS A 6 -0.65 -35.95 23.07
N MET A 7 -1.39 -35.74 24.16
CA MET A 7 -2.29 -34.59 24.33
C MET A 7 -1.54 -33.26 24.32
N PHE A 8 -0.38 -33.20 24.99
CA PHE A 8 0.51 -32.03 24.96
C PHE A 8 1.04 -31.75 23.55
N SER A 9 1.48 -32.78 22.82
CA SER A 9 1.96 -32.63 21.45
C SER A 9 0.85 -32.12 20.52
N ILE A 10 -0.37 -32.65 20.65
CA ILE A 10 -1.54 -32.19 19.88
C ILE A 10 -1.85 -30.73 20.19
N MET A 11 -1.86 -30.35 21.47
CA MET A 11 -2.08 -28.96 21.88
C MET A 11 -1.02 -28.03 21.30
N LEU A 12 0.27 -28.41 21.35
CA LEU A 12 1.36 -27.61 20.81
C LEU A 12 1.21 -27.42 19.30
N VAL A 13 0.87 -28.49 18.57
CA VAL A 13 0.61 -28.43 17.12
C VAL A 13 -0.56 -27.48 16.82
N LEU A 14 -1.68 -27.60 17.54
CA LEU A 14 -2.83 -26.70 17.36
C LEU A 14 -2.46 -25.24 17.62
N LEU A 15 -1.62 -24.97 18.62
CA LEU A 15 -1.17 -23.62 18.96
C LEU A 15 -0.27 -23.04 17.86
N VAL A 16 0.65 -23.84 17.32
CA VAL A 16 1.51 -23.45 16.19
C VAL A 16 0.66 -23.17 14.95
N PHE A 17 -0.25 -24.07 14.57
CA PHE A 17 -1.13 -23.86 13.42
C PHE A 17 -2.06 -22.66 13.60
N GLY A 18 -2.61 -22.47 14.81
CA GLY A 18 -3.40 -21.30 15.15
C GLY A 18 -2.62 -19.99 14.99
N TYR A 19 -1.38 -19.96 15.49
CA TYR A 19 -0.50 -18.80 15.29
C TYR A 19 -0.19 -18.55 13.82
N LEU A 20 0.16 -19.59 13.05
CA LEU A 20 0.44 -19.45 11.63
C LEU A 20 -0.75 -18.88 10.86
N PHE A 21 -1.98 -19.30 11.18
CA PHE A 21 -3.18 -18.84 10.51
C PHE A 21 -3.64 -17.44 10.96
N ALA A 22 -3.36 -17.06 12.21
CA ALA A 22 -3.69 -15.75 12.76
C ALA A 22 -2.60 -14.68 12.49
N SER A 23 -1.39 -15.10 12.14
CA SER A 23 -0.22 -14.23 11.98
C SER A 23 -0.41 -13.02 11.03
N PRO A 24 -1.09 -13.10 9.87
CA PRO A 24 -1.26 -11.90 9.05
C PRO A 24 -2.17 -10.85 9.70
N TYR A 25 -3.19 -11.28 10.46
CA TYR A 25 -4.06 -10.36 11.19
C TYR A 25 -3.29 -9.62 12.29
N LEU A 26 -2.36 -10.30 12.96
CA LEU A 26 -1.49 -9.68 13.94
C LEU A 26 -0.57 -8.63 13.30
N THR A 27 0.02 -8.93 12.14
CA THR A 27 0.81 -7.95 11.40
C THR A 27 -0.01 -6.75 10.95
N ILE A 28 -1.22 -6.96 10.45
CA ILE A 28 -2.13 -5.86 10.07
C ILE A 28 -2.42 -4.95 11.27
N TYR A 29 -2.66 -5.55 12.45
CA TYR A 29 -2.86 -4.80 13.67
C TYR A 29 -1.61 -3.96 14.06
N GLN A 30 -0.42 -4.55 13.97
CA GLN A 30 0.84 -3.85 14.25
C GLN A 30 1.11 -2.70 13.28
N ILE A 31 0.84 -2.91 11.98
CA ILE A 31 0.92 -1.85 10.95
C ILE A 31 -0.01 -0.71 11.33
N ARG A 32 -1.28 -1.02 11.65
CA ARG A 32 -2.26 -0.01 12.04
C ARG A 32 -1.80 0.77 13.27
N GLN A 33 -1.29 0.08 14.29
CA GLN A 33 -0.77 0.72 15.48
C GLN A 33 0.43 1.64 15.17
N ALA A 34 1.38 1.19 14.33
CA ALA A 34 2.52 2.00 13.92
C ALA A 34 2.08 3.27 13.17
N ILE A 35 1.04 3.17 12.33
CA ILE A 35 0.44 4.31 11.65
C ILE A 35 -0.23 5.27 12.65
N GLU A 36 -1.01 4.74 13.60
CA GLU A 36 -1.70 5.54 14.64
C GLU A 36 -0.71 6.24 15.59
N GLN A 37 0.46 5.64 15.82
CA GLN A 37 1.53 6.18 16.66
C GLN A 37 2.53 7.05 15.88
N GLU A 38 2.31 7.24 14.57
CA GLU A 38 3.25 7.92 13.65
C GLU A 38 4.67 7.32 13.68
N ASP A 39 4.80 6.05 14.07
CA ASP A 39 6.06 5.32 14.17
C ASP A 39 6.44 4.76 12.79
N SER A 40 7.08 5.61 12.00
CA SER A 40 7.59 5.27 10.68
C SER A 40 8.62 4.13 10.70
N ALA A 41 9.37 3.94 11.80
CA ALA A 41 10.37 2.89 11.92
C ALA A 41 9.73 1.52 12.17
N ALA A 42 8.74 1.45 13.08
CA ALA A 42 7.94 0.26 13.29
C ALA A 42 7.19 -0.13 12.02
N LEU A 43 6.59 0.86 11.32
CA LEU A 43 5.91 0.62 10.04
C LEU A 43 6.88 0.03 9.02
N ALA A 44 8.06 0.64 8.83
CA ALA A 44 9.08 0.19 7.89
C ALA A 44 9.49 -1.28 8.08
N SER A 45 9.46 -1.80 9.31
CA SER A 45 9.77 -3.21 9.59
C SER A 45 8.78 -4.21 8.95
N HIS A 46 7.56 -3.75 8.68
CA HIS A 46 6.47 -4.52 8.07
C HIS A 46 6.31 -4.29 6.58
N ILE A 47 7.14 -3.44 5.96
CA ILE A 47 7.06 -3.12 4.53
C ILE A 47 8.29 -3.69 3.81
N ASP A 48 8.06 -4.40 2.70
CA ASP A 48 9.10 -4.76 1.75
C ASP A 48 9.19 -3.66 0.68
N PHE A 49 9.97 -2.62 0.96
CA PHE A 49 10.08 -1.46 0.07
C PHE A 49 10.52 -1.81 -1.36
N PRO A 50 11.51 -2.70 -1.59
CA PRO A 50 11.86 -3.12 -2.94
C PRO A 50 10.67 -3.71 -3.71
N SER A 51 9.90 -4.61 -3.07
CA SER A 51 8.74 -5.24 -3.70
C SER A 51 7.61 -4.24 -3.95
N VAL A 52 7.33 -3.37 -2.97
CA VAL A 52 6.29 -2.34 -3.11
C VAL A 52 6.66 -1.38 -4.25
N ARG A 53 7.91 -0.93 -4.31
CA ARG A 53 8.43 -0.08 -5.39
C ARG A 53 8.23 -0.72 -6.75
N GLN A 54 8.63 -1.98 -6.90
CA GLN A 54 8.47 -2.71 -8.15
C GLN A 54 6.98 -2.80 -8.53
N SER A 55 6.12 -3.16 -7.57
CA SER A 55 4.68 -3.29 -7.83
C SER A 55 4.02 -1.98 -8.27
N LEU A 56 4.47 -0.83 -7.75
CA LEU A 56 3.97 0.48 -8.15
C LEU A 56 4.49 0.87 -9.54
N LYS A 57 5.77 0.62 -9.83
CA LYS A 57 6.34 0.83 -11.17
C LYS A 57 5.60 0.01 -12.22
N ASP A 58 5.33 -1.27 -11.93
CA ASP A 58 4.62 -2.17 -12.84
C ASP A 58 3.20 -1.67 -13.13
N GLN A 59 2.48 -1.19 -12.11
CA GLN A 59 1.14 -0.62 -12.27
C GLN A 59 1.14 0.63 -13.16
N VAL A 60 2.08 1.55 -12.94
CA VAL A 60 2.14 2.78 -13.76
C VAL A 60 2.60 2.47 -15.19
N ASN A 61 3.58 1.59 -15.37
CA ASN A 61 4.02 1.16 -16.70
C ASN A 61 2.87 0.50 -17.48
N ALA A 62 2.09 -0.36 -16.81
CA ALA A 62 0.92 -0.98 -17.43
C ALA A 62 -0.11 0.07 -17.88
N GLN A 63 -0.37 1.08 -17.05
CA GLN A 63 -1.27 2.17 -17.41
C GLN A 63 -0.74 3.00 -18.59
N MET A 64 0.54 3.39 -18.58
CA MET A 64 1.15 4.15 -19.67
C MET A 64 1.10 3.38 -20.99
N LEU A 65 1.31 2.07 -20.96
CA LEU A 65 1.27 1.24 -22.16
C LEU A 65 -0.15 1.13 -22.76
N GLN A 66 -1.19 1.18 -21.91
CA GLN A 66 -2.59 1.24 -22.36
C GLN A 66 -2.93 2.61 -22.97
N ASP A 67 -2.40 3.68 -22.40
CA ASP A 67 -2.70 5.06 -22.83
C ASP A 67 -1.81 5.54 -23.99
N MET A 68 -0.80 4.76 -24.39
CA MET A 68 0.18 5.16 -25.40
C MET A 68 -0.45 5.21 -26.80
N PRO A 69 -0.54 6.39 -27.44
CA PRO A 69 -0.95 6.49 -28.83
C PRO A 69 0.12 5.86 -29.73
N GLN A 70 -0.29 5.21 -30.82
CA GLN A 70 0.65 4.73 -31.84
C GLN A 70 1.32 5.93 -32.52
N ALA A 71 2.54 6.27 -32.09
CA ALA A 71 3.26 7.44 -32.61
C ALA A 71 3.70 7.21 -34.07
N PRO A 72 3.53 8.20 -34.97
CA PRO A 72 4.02 8.12 -36.34
C PRO A 72 5.56 8.02 -36.37
N SER A 73 6.10 7.37 -37.40
CA SER A 73 7.54 7.08 -37.54
C SER A 73 8.44 8.32 -37.50
N SER A 74 7.92 9.50 -37.86
CA SER A 74 8.62 10.80 -37.84
C SER A 74 8.88 11.34 -36.43
N GLU A 75 8.14 10.90 -35.41
CA GLU A 75 8.21 11.44 -34.04
C GLU A 75 8.93 10.49 -33.07
N ARG A 76 9.43 9.36 -33.56
CA ARG A 76 10.01 8.29 -32.73
C ARG A 76 11.17 8.74 -31.85
N GLY A 77 11.99 9.69 -32.32
CA GLY A 77 13.10 10.25 -31.54
C GLY A 77 12.63 11.14 -30.37
N LEU A 78 11.64 12.00 -30.61
CA LEU A 78 11.03 12.86 -29.58
C LEU A 78 10.26 11.99 -28.56
N ALA A 79 9.48 11.03 -29.05
CA ALA A 79 8.75 10.08 -28.21
C ALA A 79 9.69 9.27 -27.30
N ALA A 80 10.84 8.82 -27.81
CA ALA A 80 11.84 8.12 -27.01
C ALA A 80 12.44 9.01 -25.90
N PHE A 81 12.76 10.27 -26.22
CA PHE A 81 13.24 11.22 -25.21
C PHE A 81 12.17 11.53 -24.15
N GLY A 82 10.92 11.74 -24.59
CA GLY A 82 9.78 11.95 -23.70
C GLY A 82 9.54 10.76 -22.77
N ALA A 83 9.68 9.53 -23.26
CA ALA A 83 9.59 8.33 -22.45
C ALA A 83 10.71 8.24 -21.39
N ILE A 84 11.95 8.60 -21.74
CA ILE A 84 13.06 8.66 -20.78
C ILE A 84 12.77 9.69 -19.69
N LEU A 85 12.35 10.90 -20.06
CA LEU A 85 12.02 11.95 -19.09
C LEU A 85 10.87 11.51 -18.18
N ALA A 86 9.80 10.96 -18.75
CA ALA A 86 8.66 10.44 -18.00
C ALA A 86 9.08 9.32 -17.03
N SER A 87 9.94 8.40 -17.46
CA SER A 87 10.45 7.32 -16.60
C SER A 87 11.26 7.85 -15.41
N SER A 88 12.06 8.90 -15.61
CA SER A 88 12.84 9.53 -14.54
C SER A 88 11.94 10.27 -13.53
N MET A 89 10.85 10.90 -13.99
CA MET A 89 9.87 11.54 -13.10
C MET A 89 9.08 10.50 -12.33
N LEU A 90 8.69 9.40 -13.00
CA LEU A 90 8.00 8.27 -12.38
C LEU A 90 8.82 7.69 -11.24
N ASP A 91 10.12 7.47 -11.44
CA ASP A 91 11.01 6.95 -10.41
C ASP A 91 11.00 7.82 -9.15
N LYS A 92 11.05 9.16 -9.30
CA LYS A 92 10.96 10.08 -8.15
C LYS A 92 9.61 10.03 -7.44
N VAL A 93 8.50 9.95 -8.19
CA VAL A 93 7.16 9.86 -7.60
C VAL A 93 6.98 8.55 -6.84
N VAL A 94 7.42 7.44 -7.42
CA VAL A 94 7.40 6.13 -6.76
C VAL A 94 8.25 6.17 -5.50
N ASP A 95 9.43 6.78 -5.53
CA ASP A 95 10.31 6.92 -4.35
C ASP A 95 9.65 7.67 -3.20
N VAL A 96 8.85 8.70 -3.48
CA VAL A 96 8.05 9.38 -2.46
C VAL A 96 6.94 8.47 -1.94
N MET A 97 6.24 7.75 -2.82
CA MET A 97 5.18 6.81 -2.43
C MET A 97 5.68 5.66 -1.57
N VAL A 98 6.89 5.14 -1.85
CA VAL A 98 7.50 4.06 -1.08
C VAL A 98 8.32 4.54 0.10
N SER A 99 8.31 5.84 0.43
CA SER A 99 8.85 6.28 1.71
C SER A 99 7.97 5.77 2.87
N PRO A 100 8.51 5.60 4.09
CA PRO A 100 7.71 5.23 5.25
C PRO A 100 6.49 6.14 5.44
N GLN A 101 6.66 7.45 5.22
CA GLN A 101 5.60 8.44 5.28
C GLN A 101 4.59 8.29 4.13
N GLY A 102 5.08 8.05 2.91
CA GLY A 102 4.26 7.81 1.72
C GLY A 102 3.34 6.59 1.88
N VAL A 103 3.90 5.48 2.35
CA VAL A 103 3.14 4.25 2.62
C VAL A 103 2.10 4.48 3.72
N ALA A 104 2.46 5.19 4.79
CA ALA A 104 1.51 5.55 5.85
C ALA A 104 0.33 6.37 5.29
N MET A 105 0.60 7.36 4.43
CA MET A 105 -0.46 8.16 3.79
C MET A 105 -1.36 7.32 2.88
N LEU A 106 -0.77 6.46 2.04
CA LEU A 106 -1.52 5.55 1.16
C LEU A 106 -2.42 4.60 1.96
N MET A 107 -1.93 4.07 3.08
CA MET A 107 -2.71 3.20 3.97
C MET A 107 -3.82 3.93 4.72
N GLN A 108 -3.63 5.22 5.01
CA GLN A 108 -4.66 6.09 5.58
C GLN A 108 -5.67 6.58 4.53
N GLY A 109 -5.47 6.27 3.24
CA GLY A 109 -6.29 6.78 2.15
C GLY A 109 -6.10 8.27 1.88
N LYS A 110 -5.05 8.90 2.43
CA LYS A 110 -4.70 10.30 2.16
C LYS A 110 -4.11 10.41 0.76
N GLN A 111 -4.55 11.40 -0.02
CA GLN A 111 -3.99 11.61 -1.35
C GLN A 111 -2.62 12.26 -1.23
N LEU A 112 -1.63 11.74 -1.97
CA LEU A 112 -0.29 12.35 -2.04
C LEU A 112 -0.32 13.78 -2.60
N LYS A 113 -1.35 14.15 -3.36
CA LYS A 113 -1.54 15.51 -3.88
C LYS A 113 -1.65 16.55 -2.76
N ASP A 114 -2.15 16.16 -1.58
CA ASP A 114 -2.33 17.05 -0.44
C ASP A 114 -1.01 17.29 0.33
N SER A 115 0.00 16.45 0.11
CA SER A 115 1.27 16.45 0.87
C SER A 115 2.52 16.73 0.03
N LEU A 116 2.40 16.71 -1.30
CA LEU A 116 3.46 17.06 -2.23
C LEU A 116 3.46 18.59 -2.50
N PRO A 117 4.52 19.34 -2.14
CA PRO A 117 4.68 20.73 -2.55
C PRO A 117 5.15 20.78 -4.01
N LEU A 118 4.35 20.31 -4.96
CA LEU A 118 4.52 20.68 -6.36
C LEU A 118 3.87 22.06 -6.51
N GLN A 119 4.69 23.10 -6.59
CA GLN A 119 4.27 24.49 -6.71
C GLN A 119 3.25 24.69 -7.84
N ALA A 120 2.03 25.06 -7.48
CA ALA A 120 1.27 26.02 -8.26
C ALA A 120 1.35 27.34 -7.49
N ASN A 121 2.26 28.22 -7.92
CA ASN A 121 2.15 29.63 -7.63
C ASN A 121 0.80 30.11 -8.21
N SER A 122 -0.19 30.24 -7.35
CA SER A 122 -1.30 31.17 -7.53
C SER A 122 -1.39 31.93 -6.23
N ASP A 123 -0.83 33.14 -6.24
CA ASP A 123 -1.07 34.17 -5.25
C ASP A 123 -2.56 34.26 -4.94
N PHE A 124 -2.98 33.81 -3.75
CA PHE A 124 -4.02 34.46 -2.96
C PHE A 124 -3.78 34.13 -1.49
N GLN A 125 -3.34 35.14 -0.75
CA GLN A 125 -3.31 35.16 0.70
C GLN A 125 -4.72 34.99 1.29
N THR A 126 -4.86 34.10 2.28
CA THR A 126 -5.68 34.27 3.49
C THR A 126 -5.26 33.19 4.53
N PRO A 127 -5.49 33.40 5.85
CA PRO A 127 -4.53 33.11 6.95
C PRO A 127 -4.63 31.67 7.54
N PRO A 128 -3.80 31.32 8.55
CA PRO A 128 -3.77 29.97 9.10
C PRO A 128 -4.96 29.76 10.04
N SER A 129 -5.88 28.88 9.66
CA SER A 129 -6.88 28.34 10.58
C SER A 129 -6.46 26.94 10.99
N SER A 130 -5.73 26.89 12.11
CA SER A 130 -5.68 25.70 12.95
C SER A 130 -7.07 25.43 13.49
N GLU A 131 -7.79 24.48 12.88
CA GLU A 131 -8.91 23.80 13.53
C GLU A 131 -8.78 22.30 13.28
N SER A 132 -8.05 21.66 14.19
CA SER A 132 -8.39 20.30 14.59
C SER A 132 -9.75 20.36 15.28
N THR A 133 -10.79 19.80 14.65
CA THR A 133 -11.82 18.95 15.28
C THR A 133 -12.95 18.70 14.28
N SER A 134 -13.05 17.46 13.80
CA SER A 134 -14.32 16.84 13.38
C SER A 134 -14.17 15.33 13.32
N SER A 135 -13.95 14.71 14.48
CA SER A 135 -14.53 13.40 14.73
C SER A 135 -16.05 13.58 14.82
N THR A 136 -16.83 13.15 13.83
CA THR A 136 -18.22 12.61 13.98
C THR A 136 -18.73 12.13 12.62
N HIS A 137 -18.35 10.90 12.28
CA HIS A 137 -19.19 9.77 11.82
C HIS A 137 -18.22 8.86 11.07
N ALA A 138 -17.58 7.94 11.79
CA ALA A 138 -16.74 6.92 11.19
C ALA A 138 -17.65 5.99 10.38
N GLU A 139 -17.97 6.39 9.15
CA GLU A 139 -18.50 5.50 8.13
C GLU A 139 -17.42 4.45 7.91
N LYS A 140 -17.57 3.33 8.60
CA LYS A 140 -16.52 2.36 8.85
C LYS A 140 -15.99 1.87 7.51
N ALA A 141 -14.74 2.20 7.19
CA ALA A 141 -14.05 1.57 6.08
C ALA A 141 -14.22 0.05 6.19
N SER A 142 -14.74 -0.59 5.14
CA SER A 142 -14.96 -2.04 5.17
C SER A 142 -13.62 -2.72 4.88
N TYR A 143 -13.12 -3.46 5.85
CA TYR A 143 -11.89 -4.23 5.72
C TYR A 143 -12.25 -5.67 5.40
N LYS A 144 -11.89 -6.16 4.21
CA LYS A 144 -12.06 -7.56 3.83
C LYS A 144 -10.69 -8.19 3.63
N GLY A 145 -10.29 -9.03 4.58
CA GLY A 145 -9.08 -9.84 4.49
C GLY A 145 -9.37 -11.23 3.93
N ARG A 146 -8.62 -11.69 2.93
CA ARG A 146 -8.70 -13.07 2.41
C ARG A 146 -7.31 -13.63 2.12
N TYR A 147 -7.14 -14.93 2.34
CA TYR A 147 -5.97 -15.65 1.83
C TYR A 147 -6.11 -15.85 0.32
N GLN A 148 -5.11 -15.43 -0.44
CA GLN A 148 -4.98 -15.76 -1.88
C GLN A 148 -4.13 -17.02 -2.07
N SER A 149 -3.16 -17.25 -1.19
CA SER A 149 -2.37 -18.48 -1.11
C SER A 149 -1.88 -18.69 0.33
N PHE A 150 -1.19 -19.80 0.62
CA PHE A 150 -0.61 -20.05 1.94
C PHE A 150 0.37 -18.96 2.40
N ASN A 151 1.04 -18.30 1.44
CA ASN A 151 2.03 -17.26 1.71
C ASN A 151 1.55 -15.87 1.28
N GLN A 152 0.28 -15.70 0.91
CA GLN A 152 -0.24 -14.43 0.40
C GLN A 152 -1.62 -14.12 1.00
N PHE A 153 -1.70 -12.98 1.66
CA PHE A 153 -2.92 -12.48 2.29
C PHE A 153 -3.25 -11.12 1.70
N ALA A 154 -4.46 -10.96 1.17
CA ALA A 154 -4.94 -9.73 0.57
C ALA A 154 -5.93 -9.03 1.50
N VAL A 155 -5.76 -7.73 1.68
CA VAL A 155 -6.68 -6.85 2.40
C VAL A 155 -7.25 -5.87 1.41
N GLU A 156 -8.56 -5.90 1.22
CA GLU A 156 -9.30 -4.89 0.46
C GLU A 156 -9.89 -3.88 1.44
N ILE A 157 -9.51 -2.61 1.28
CA ILE A 157 -9.97 -1.50 2.10
C ILE A 157 -10.90 -0.64 1.24
N GLN A 158 -12.19 -0.67 1.55
CA GLN A 158 -13.18 0.21 0.91
C GLN A 158 -13.34 1.47 1.76
N HIS A 159 -12.95 2.62 1.21
CA HIS A 159 -13.17 3.91 1.84
C HIS A 159 -14.44 4.56 1.27
N PRO A 160 -15.29 5.19 2.09
CA PRO A 160 -16.52 5.82 1.63
C PRO A 160 -16.32 6.92 0.57
N HIS A 161 -15.17 7.60 0.62
CA HIS A 161 -14.82 8.70 -0.28
C HIS A 161 -14.01 8.27 -1.51
N ASN A 162 -13.52 7.04 -1.58
CA ASN A 162 -12.83 6.52 -2.77
C ASN A 162 -13.75 5.59 -3.55
N ARG A 163 -13.91 5.84 -4.85
CA ARG A 163 -14.72 4.98 -5.74
C ARG A 163 -14.15 3.57 -5.93
N PHE A 164 -12.86 3.37 -5.66
CA PHE A 164 -12.18 2.07 -5.82
C PHE A 164 -11.51 1.64 -4.51
N PRO A 165 -11.58 0.34 -4.16
CA PRO A 165 -10.93 -0.19 -2.96
C PRO A 165 -9.41 -0.16 -3.10
N THR A 166 -8.70 0.28 -2.06
CA THR A 166 -7.25 0.09 -1.96
C THR A 166 -6.99 -1.37 -1.59
N LYS A 167 -6.22 -2.09 -2.40
CA LYS A 167 -5.86 -3.49 -2.11
C LYS A 167 -4.41 -3.58 -1.68
N ILE A 168 -4.18 -4.15 -0.51
CA ILE A 168 -2.86 -4.37 0.07
C ILE A 168 -2.58 -5.87 0.07
N ILE A 169 -1.44 -6.27 -0.45
CA ILE A 169 -0.99 -7.66 -0.47
C ILE A 169 0.14 -7.82 0.54
N LEU A 170 -0.06 -8.74 1.48
CA LEU A 170 0.96 -9.20 2.39
C LEU A 170 1.51 -10.54 1.91
N GLN A 171 2.83 -10.67 1.97
CA GLN A 171 3.53 -11.91 1.70
C GLN A 171 4.29 -12.39 2.93
N ARG A 172 4.25 -13.70 3.15
CA ARG A 172 4.94 -14.33 4.27
C ARG A 172 6.44 -14.44 3.97
N THR A 173 7.25 -13.88 4.85
CA THR A 173 8.72 -13.96 4.83
C THR A 173 9.18 -14.65 6.12
N GLY A 174 9.46 -15.95 6.05
CA GLY A 174 9.75 -16.77 7.24
C GLY A 174 8.50 -16.98 8.12
N LEU A 175 8.49 -16.40 9.32
CA LEU A 175 7.34 -16.44 10.26
C LEU A 175 6.54 -15.13 10.29
N SER A 176 7.05 -14.07 9.67
CA SER A 176 6.42 -12.75 9.67
C SER A 176 5.78 -12.45 8.33
N TRP A 177 4.83 -11.53 8.34
CA TRP A 177 4.24 -10.99 7.12
C TRP A 177 4.82 -9.63 6.81
N LYS A 178 4.99 -9.34 5.53
CA LYS A 178 5.38 -8.02 5.03
C LYS A 178 4.46 -7.59 3.91
N VAL A 179 4.19 -6.30 3.82
CA VAL A 179 3.50 -5.73 2.68
C VAL A 179 4.45 -5.70 1.50
N THR A 180 4.08 -6.39 0.42
CA THR A 180 4.89 -6.47 -0.81
C THR A 180 4.25 -5.73 -1.98
N GLN A 181 2.94 -5.47 -1.93
CA GLN A 181 2.26 -4.75 -2.98
C GLN A 181 1.12 -3.88 -2.43
N ILE A 182 1.06 -2.66 -2.95
CA ILE A 182 -0.02 -1.70 -2.70
C ILE A 182 -0.64 -1.41 -4.07
N GLN A 183 -1.90 -1.79 -4.25
CA GLN A 183 -2.64 -1.51 -5.46
C GLN A 183 -3.38 -0.18 -5.32
N LEU A 184 -3.05 0.75 -6.20
CA LEU A 184 -3.67 2.06 -6.21
C LEU A 184 -5.13 1.93 -6.64
N PRO A 185 -6.03 2.78 -6.12
CA PRO A 185 -7.44 2.84 -6.52
C PRO A 185 -7.60 3.50 -7.89
N ILE A 186 -6.96 2.94 -8.92
CA ILE A 186 -7.11 3.36 -10.31
C ILE A 186 -8.27 2.59 -10.94
N GLU A 187 -9.02 3.27 -11.81
CA GLU A 187 -10.16 2.69 -12.52
C GLU A 187 -9.69 1.56 -13.43
N GLN A 188 -9.81 0.32 -12.95
CA GLN A 188 -9.49 -0.85 -13.75
C GLN A 188 -10.68 -1.16 -14.64
N ASN A 189 -10.71 -0.58 -15.85
CA ASN A 189 -11.70 -0.96 -16.86
C ASN A 189 -11.46 -2.43 -17.21
N ARG A 190 -12.41 -3.29 -16.83
CA ARG A 190 -12.39 -4.72 -17.17
C ARG A 190 -12.96 -4.94 -18.56
#